data_AF-A0A6J7QX00-F1
#
_entry.id   AF-A0A6J7QX00-F1
#
_cell.length_a   1.000
_cell.length_b   1.000
_cell.length_c   1.000
_cell.angle_alpha   90.00
_cell.angle_beta   90.00
_cell.angle_gamma   90.00
#
_symmetry.space_group_name_H-M   'P 1'
#
loop_
_entity.id
_entity.type
_entity.pdbx_description
1 polymer ?
#
loop_
_entity_poly.entity_id
_entity_poly.type
_entity_poly.pdbx_seq_one_letter_code
_entity_poly.pdbx_strand_id
1 'polypeptide(L)'
;MHRLIPYWEDVIVAEHLRAGRTVLVAAHGNSLRALVKHLDGISDADIAGLNIPTGIPLVYRLDEELKPIVPGGEYLDPAAAAEASAAVAAQGKG
;
A
#
# COMPACT_ATOMS: atom_id res chain seq x y z
N MET A 1 -1.55 -13.55 2.55
CA MET A 1 -1.22 -13.21 1.14
C MET A 1 -2.02 -14.02 0.12
N HIS A 2 -2.47 -15.24 0.42
CA HIS A 2 -3.07 -16.17 -0.56
C HIS A 2 -4.34 -15.68 -1.31
N ARG A 3 -5.07 -14.66 -0.82
CA ARG A 3 -6.30 -14.17 -1.46
C ARG A 3 -6.19 -12.81 -2.14
N LEU A 4 -5.30 -11.95 -1.65
CA LEU A 4 -5.16 -10.58 -2.16
C LEU A 4 -4.32 -10.54 -3.44
N ILE A 5 -3.23 -11.31 -3.49
CA ILE A 5 -2.30 -11.28 -4.62
C ILE A 5 -2.94 -11.78 -5.91
N PRO A 6 -3.71 -12.89 -5.93
CA PRO A 6 -4.43 -13.28 -7.15
C PRO A 6 -5.39 -12.19 -7.63
N TYR A 7 -6.12 -11.52 -6.72
CA TYR A 7 -7.02 -10.42 -7.11
C TYR A 7 -6.27 -9.18 -7.62
N TRP A 8 -5.10 -8.89 -7.03
CA TRP A 8 -4.22 -7.83 -7.50
C TRP A 8 -3.73 -8.11 -8.93
N GLU A 9 -3.25 -9.32 -9.20
CA GLU A 9 -2.69 -9.70 -10.51
C GLU A 9 -3.78 -9.85 -11.58
N ASP A 10 -4.85 -10.59 -11.28
CA ASP A 10 -5.86 -11.00 -12.27
C ASP A 10 -6.88 -9.89 -12.57
N VAL A 11 -7.14 -8.99 -11.62
CA VAL A 11 -8.17 -7.96 -11.77
C VAL A 11 -7.54 -6.57 -11.82
N ILE A 12 -6.85 -6.15 -10.75
CA ILE A 12 -6.34 -4.78 -10.66
C ILE A 12 -5.30 -4.52 -11.75
N VAL A 13 -4.32 -5.42 -11.89
CA VAL A 13 -3.24 -5.30 -12.87
C VAL A 13 -3.77 -5.54 -14.29
N ALA A 14 -4.37 -6.70 -14.54
CA ALA A 14 -4.70 -7.13 -15.89
C ALA A 14 -5.80 -6.26 -16.52
N GLU A 15 -6.85 -5.91 -15.77
CA GLU A 15 -8.00 -5.19 -16.32
C GLU A 15 -7.86 -3.66 -16.24
N HIS A 16 -7.11 -3.14 -15.27
CA HIS A 16 -7.06 -1.69 -15.01
C HIS A 16 -5.69 -1.06 -15.25
N LEU A 17 -4.65 -1.48 -14.52
CA LEU A 17 -3.34 -0.81 -14.58
C LEU A 17 -2.69 -0.96 -15.96
N ARG A 18 -2.75 -2.14 -16.57
CA ARG A 18 -2.25 -2.36 -17.95
C ARG A 18 -3.03 -1.60 -19.01
N ALA A 19 -4.26 -1.19 -18.72
CA ALA A 19 -5.06 -0.32 -19.59
C ALA A 19 -4.77 1.18 -19.36
N GLY A 20 -3.76 1.53 -18.55
CA GLY A 20 -3.39 2.91 -18.24
C GLY A 20 -4.38 3.64 -17.32
N ARG A 21 -5.25 2.90 -16.62
CA ARG A 21 -6.26 3.50 -15.72
C ARG A 21 -5.66 3.83 -14.35
N THR A 22 -6.16 4.90 -13.74
CA THR A 22 -5.92 5.20 -12.33
C THR A 22 -6.86 4.34 -11.46
N VAL A 23 -6.29 3.60 -10.51
CA VAL A 23 -7.04 2.71 -9.61
C VAL A 23 -7.00 3.25 -8.18
N LEU A 24 -8.16 3.29 -7.53
CA LEU A 24 -8.29 3.54 -6.09
C LEU A 24 -8.60 2.24 -5.37
N VAL A 25 -7.78 1.88 -4.38
CA VAL A 25 -7.99 0.71 -3.53
C VAL A 25 -8.36 1.18 -2.13
N ALA A 26 -9.61 0.94 -1.72
CA ALA A 26 -10.08 1.18 -0.36
C ALA A 26 -10.19 -0.15 0.39
N ALA A 27 -9.35 -0.35 1.41
CA ALA A 27 -9.29 -1.59 2.18
C ALA A 27 -8.84 -1.32 3.63
N HIS A 28 -8.67 -2.38 4.42
CA HIS A 28 -8.20 -2.31 5.81
C HIS A 28 -6.68 -2.47 5.92
N GLY A 29 -6.10 -2.05 7.06
CA GLY A 29 -4.65 -2.02 7.28
C GLY A 29 -3.90 -3.33 6.99
N ASN A 30 -4.47 -4.48 7.35
CA ASN A 30 -3.82 -5.77 7.07
C ASN A 30 -3.74 -6.09 5.57
N SER A 31 -4.81 -5.80 4.83
CA SER A 31 -4.84 -6.00 3.37
C SER A 31 -3.93 -5.00 2.67
N LEU A 32 -3.95 -3.73 3.09
CA LEU A 32 -3.06 -2.71 2.54
C LEU A 32 -1.59 -3.03 2.80
N ARG A 33 -1.22 -3.48 4.00
CA ARG A 33 0.13 -3.95 4.31
C ARG A 33 0.55 -5.12 3.42
N ALA A 34 -0.33 -6.09 3.19
CA ALA A 34 -0.03 -7.21 2.31
C ALA A 34 0.22 -6.76 0.85
N LEU A 35 -0.51 -5.73 0.38
CA LEU A 35 -0.29 -5.14 -0.94
C LEU A 35 1.04 -4.39 -1.01
N VAL A 36 1.31 -3.52 -0.03
CA VAL A 36 2.58 -2.79 0.07
C VAL A 36 3.76 -3.76 0.14
N LYS A 37 3.67 -4.83 0.92
CA LYS A 37 4.68 -5.88 0.99
C LYS A 37 4.98 -6.48 -0.39
N HIS A 38 3.94 -6.75 -1.17
CA HIS A 38 4.09 -7.33 -2.51
C HIS A 38 4.71 -6.33 -3.49
N LEU A 39 4.27 -5.06 -3.45
CA LEU A 39 4.77 -4.01 -4.32
C LEU A 39 6.24 -3.66 -4.04
N ASP A 40 6.59 -3.48 -2.77
CA ASP A 40 7.92 -3.03 -2.34
C ASP A 40 8.89 -4.18 -2.06
N GLY A 41 8.45 -5.44 -2.21
CA GLY A 41 9.28 -6.62 -1.94
C GLY A 41 9.76 -6.75 -0.50
N ILE A 42 8.99 -6.21 0.46
CA ILE A 42 9.38 -6.12 1.87
C ILE A 42 9.32 -7.51 2.54
N SER A 43 10.26 -7.78 3.45
CA SER A 43 10.28 -9.03 4.23
C SER A 43 9.12 -9.10 5.23
N ASP A 44 8.77 -10.30 5.70
CA ASP A 44 7.78 -10.46 6.78
C ASP A 44 8.20 -9.80 8.11
N ALA A 45 9.50 -9.64 8.34
CA ALA A 45 10.00 -8.98 9.55
C ALA A 45 9.79 -7.46 9.48
N ASP A 46 10.07 -6.87 8.31
CA ASP A 46 10.01 -5.41 8.13
C ASP A 46 8.56 -4.92 7.98
N ILE A 47 7.66 -5.74 7.43
CA ILE A 47 6.25 -5.35 7.27
C ILE A 47 5.50 -5.22 8.62
N ALA A 48 5.96 -5.92 9.65
CA ALA A 48 5.34 -5.90 10.97
C ALA A 48 5.44 -4.51 11.63
N GLY A 49 6.50 -3.75 11.31
CA GLY A 49 6.70 -2.39 11.79
C GLY A 49 6.00 -1.32 10.94
N LEU A 50 5.45 -1.68 9.78
CA LEU A 50 4.81 -0.71 8.90
C LEU A 50 3.43 -0.31 9.44
N ASN A 51 3.25 0.97 9.73
CA ASN A 51 1.97 1.56 10.08
C ASN A 51 1.47 2.45 8.93
N ILE A 52 0.39 2.01 8.29
CA ILE A 52 -0.28 2.78 7.23
C ILE A 52 -1.37 3.63 7.91
N PRO A 53 -1.30 4.97 7.84
CA PRO A 53 -2.29 5.85 8.44
C PRO A 53 -3.66 5.67 7.76
N THR A 54 -4.72 5.78 8.56
CA THR A 54 -6.10 5.76 8.05
C THR A 54 -6.50 7.11 7.49
N GLY A 55 -7.26 7.10 6.39
CA GLY A 55 -7.86 8.31 5.82
C GLY A 55 -6.91 9.19 4.99
N ILE A 56 -5.67 8.76 4.76
CA ILE A 56 -4.68 9.52 3.99
C ILE A 56 -4.28 8.71 2.75
N PRO A 57 -4.54 9.23 1.53
CA PRO A 57 -4.22 8.52 0.30
C PRO A 57 -2.71 8.32 0.15
N LEU A 58 -2.32 7.06 -0.07
CA LEU A 58 -0.97 6.65 -0.44
C LEU A 58 -0.94 6.35 -1.95
N VAL A 59 -0.10 7.08 -2.69
CA VAL A 59 0.00 6.98 -4.14
C VAL A 59 1.20 6.12 -4.51
N TYR A 60 0.94 5.06 -5.27
CA TYR A 60 1.97 4.29 -5.95
C TYR A 60 2.02 4.68 -7.42
N ARG A 61 3.19 5.11 -7.87
CA ARG A 61 3.52 5.23 -9.29
C ARG A 61 4.31 3.99 -9.67
N LEU A 62 3.80 3.25 -10.63
CA LEU A 62 4.40 1.99 -11.07
C LEU A 62 5.07 2.18 -12.44
N ASP A 63 6.17 1.48 -12.67
CA ASP A 63 6.81 1.38 -13.98
C ASP A 63 6.11 0.35 -14.89
N GLU A 64 6.69 0.11 -16.07
CA GLU A 64 6.16 -0.85 -17.06
C GLU A 64 6.17 -2.31 -16.55
N GLU A 65 7.03 -2.62 -15.58
CA GLU A 65 7.08 -3.92 -14.90
C GLU A 65 6.18 -3.97 -13.67
N LEU A 66 5.37 -2.93 -13.44
CA LEU A 66 4.48 -2.75 -12.30
C LEU A 66 5.22 -2.68 -10.96
N LYS A 67 6.48 -2.28 -10.98
CA LYS A 67 7.28 -2.02 -9.77
C LYS A 67 7.13 -0.57 -9.35
N PRO A 68 7.08 -0.28 -8.05
CA PRO A 68 7.08 1.09 -7.54
C PRO A 68 8.31 1.88 -8.01
N ILE A 69 8.07 3.04 -8.62
CA ILE A 69 9.13 4.01 -8.95
C ILE A 69 9.73 4.60 -7.67
N VAL A 70 8.86 4.83 -6.67
CA VAL A 70 9.23 5.28 -5.32
C VAL A 70 8.84 4.19 -4.33
N PRO A 71 9.81 3.49 -3.71
CA PRO A 71 9.52 2.50 -2.68
C PRO A 71 8.73 3.10 -1.52
N GLY A 72 7.67 2.42 -1.09
CA GLY A 72 6.79 2.90 -0.03
C GLY A 72 5.75 3.92 -0.48
N GLY A 73 5.76 4.33 -1.75
CA GLY A 73 4.83 5.30 -2.33
C GLY A 73 4.97 6.72 -1.77
N GLU A 74 4.05 7.60 -2.18
CA GLU A 74 4.01 9.01 -1.76
C GLU A 74 2.63 9.33 -1.17
N TYR A 75 2.60 9.86 0.06
CA TYR A 75 1.35 10.37 0.61
C TYR A 75 1.00 11.71 -0.04
N LEU A 76 -0.27 11.90 -0.37
CA LEU A 76 -0.74 13.18 -0.92
C LEU A 76 -0.61 14.35 0.08
N ASP A 77 -0.66 14.05 1.37
CA ASP A 77 -0.36 15.00 2.46
C ASP A 77 0.65 14.35 3.43
N PRO A 78 1.96 14.59 3.24
CA PRO A 78 3.00 14.01 4.09
C PRO A 78 2.92 14.46 5.56
N ALA A 79 2.45 15.69 5.82
CA ALA A 79 2.37 16.22 7.17
C ALA A 79 1.27 15.51 7.96
N ALA A 80 0.08 15.39 7.36
CA ALA A 80 -1.01 14.61 7.94
C ALA A 80 -0.62 13.12 8.08
N ALA A 81 0.12 12.56 7.12
CA ALA A 81 0.55 11.17 7.15
C ALA A 81 1.43 10.85 8.36
N ALA A 82 2.38 11.74 8.67
CA ALA A 82 3.27 11.59 9.81
C ALA A 82 2.49 11.62 11.14
N GLU A 83 1.56 12.57 11.30
CA GLU A 83 0.74 12.70 12.49
C GLU A 83 -0.17 11.47 12.69
N ALA A 84 -0.88 11.06 11.63
CA ALA A 84 -1.77 9.91 11.68
C ALA A 84 -1.04 8.58 11.89
N SER A 85 0.16 8.42 11.32
CA SER A 85 0.97 7.21 11.52
C SER A 85 1.42 7.08 12.98
N ALA A 86 1.81 8.20 13.61
CA ALA A 86 2.13 8.24 15.03
C ALA A 86 0.91 7.87 15.90
N ALA A 87 -0.28 8.34 15.55
CA ALA A 87 -1.52 7.99 16.24
C ALA A 87 -1.86 6.49 16.14
N VAL A 88 -1.67 5.87 14.95
CA VAL A 88 -1.87 4.43 14.75
C VAL A 88 -0.87 3.61 15.57
N ALA A 89 0.40 4.02 15.61
CA ALA A 89 1.43 3.35 16.41
C ALA A 89 1.13 3.39 17.93
N ALA A 90 0.46 4.44 18.40
CA ALA A 90 0.05 4.56 19.80
C ALA A 90 -1.12 3.61 20.17
N GLN A 91 -2.01 3.30 19.22
CA GLN A 91 -3.16 2.40 19.46
C GLN A 91 -2.76 0.94 19.70
N GLY A 92 -1.61 0.50 19.19
CA GLY A 92 -1.09 -0.86 19.40
C GLY A 92 -0.41 -1.10 20.74
N LYS A 93 -0.35 -0.09 21.64
CA LYS A 93 0.31 -0.17 22.96
C LYS A 93 -0.67 -0.38 24.14
N GLY A 94 -1.88 -0.85 23.86
CA GLY A 94 -2.90 -1.18 24.87
C GLY A 94 -2.84 -2.62 25.34
#